data_AF-A0A971AIC2-F1
#
_entry.id   AF-A0A971AIC2-F1
#
_cell.length_a   1.000
_cell.length_b   1.000
_cell.length_c   1.000
_cell.angle_alpha   90.00
_cell.angle_beta   90.00
_cell.angle_gamma   90.00
#
_symmetry.space_group_name_H-M   'P 1'
#
loop_
_entity.id
_entity.type
_entity.pdbx_description
1 polymer ?
#
loop_
_entity_poly.entity_id
_entity_poly.type
_entity_poly.pdbx_seq_one_letter_code
_entity_poly.pdbx_strand_id
1 'polypeptide(L)'
;MIRDIYAIDSKFDGRSLILHHCNGDCYSENGYMLQETALNEGDMIQFVTNGGRPCDGAFPYFHLLFDGCGMNIAIGWPAQWWASFVGIEEGVCIKAGQEKTNIKLMPGESIRTPSMGREY
;
A
#
# COMPACT_ATOMS: atom_id res chain seq x y z
N MET A 1 -22.09 11.09 4.32
CA MET A 1 -20.86 10.79 5.08
C MET A 1 -20.12 9.72 4.31
N ILE A 2 -18.84 9.92 4.03
CA ILE A 2 -18.01 9.06 3.18
C ILE A 2 -16.90 8.48 4.06
N ARG A 3 -16.68 7.17 3.94
CA ARG A 3 -15.72 6.39 4.72
C ARG A 3 -15.07 5.36 3.81
N ASP A 4 -13.96 4.79 4.29
CA ASP A 4 -13.24 3.66 3.68
C ASP A 4 -12.95 3.87 2.19
N ILE A 5 -12.43 5.06 1.85
CA ILE A 5 -12.10 5.41 0.47
C ILE A 5 -10.75 4.80 0.07
N TYR A 6 -10.79 3.86 -0.87
CA TYR A 6 -9.58 3.28 -1.47
C TYR A 6 -9.22 4.01 -2.77
N ALA A 7 -7.97 4.49 -2.84
CA ALA A 7 -7.39 5.04 -4.07
C ALA A 7 -7.05 3.92 -5.09
N ILE A 8 -6.82 2.70 -4.59
CA ILE A 8 -6.70 1.46 -5.35
C ILE A 8 -7.46 0.37 -4.61
N ASP A 9 -8.27 -0.38 -5.35
CA ASP A 9 -8.82 -1.68 -4.96
C ASP A 9 -8.73 -2.53 -6.22
N SER A 10 -7.73 -3.39 -6.32
CA SER A 10 -7.39 -4.09 -7.57
C SER A 10 -6.80 -5.47 -7.30
N LYS A 11 -7.08 -6.40 -8.20
CA LYS A 11 -6.46 -7.72 -8.26
C LYS A 11 -5.35 -7.71 -9.31
N PHE A 12 -4.25 -8.39 -9.01
CA PHE A 12 -3.17 -8.65 -9.95
C PHE A 12 -2.85 -10.14 -9.96
N ASP A 13 -2.86 -10.73 -11.15
CA ASP A 13 -2.57 -12.14 -11.34
C ASP A 13 -1.05 -12.39 -11.36
N GLY A 14 -0.65 -13.49 -10.74
CA GLY A 14 0.74 -13.93 -10.71
C GLY A 14 0.92 -15.07 -9.72
N ARG A 15 1.96 -15.88 -9.90
CA ARG A 15 2.27 -17.00 -9.01
C ARG A 15 3.49 -16.68 -8.16
N SER A 16 3.57 -17.32 -7.00
CA SER A 16 4.73 -17.24 -6.11
C SER A 16 5.07 -15.80 -5.69
N LEU A 17 4.08 -15.06 -5.15
CA LEU A 17 4.26 -13.66 -4.77
C LEU A 17 5.29 -13.48 -3.65
N ILE A 18 6.31 -12.67 -3.94
CA ILE A 18 7.19 -12.08 -2.93
C ILE A 18 6.99 -10.56 -2.95
N LEU A 19 6.60 -10.00 -1.82
CA LEU A 19 6.47 -8.56 -1.62
C LEU A 19 7.78 -7.99 -1.07
N HIS A 20 8.40 -7.11 -1.83
CA HIS A 20 9.53 -6.29 -1.39
C HIS A 20 9.00 -4.95 -0.86
N HIS A 21 9.40 -4.61 0.36
CA HIS A 21 8.95 -3.40 1.06
C HIS A 21 10.03 -2.88 2.01
N CYS A 22 9.84 -1.69 2.57
CA CYS A 22 10.76 -1.13 3.55
C CYS A 22 10.00 -0.66 4.80
N ASN A 23 10.66 -0.78 5.95
CA ASN A 23 10.18 -0.29 7.24
C ASN A 23 10.12 1.26 7.37
N GLY A 24 10.48 1.98 6.31
CA GLY A 24 10.48 3.44 6.28
C GLY A 24 11.51 4.07 7.23
N ASP A 25 11.31 5.35 7.53
CA ASP A 25 12.04 6.04 8.59
C ASP A 25 11.58 5.50 9.95
N CYS A 26 12.52 5.00 10.72
CA CYS A 26 12.30 4.52 12.08
C CYS A 26 13.32 5.10 13.07
N TYR A 27 13.98 6.21 12.73
CA TYR A 27 15.00 6.88 13.55
C TYR A 27 16.09 5.93 14.09
N SER A 28 16.43 4.91 13.30
CA SER A 28 17.44 3.91 13.64
C SER A 28 18.35 3.64 12.44
N GLU A 29 19.46 2.93 12.67
CA GLU A 29 20.36 2.47 11.60
C GLU A 29 19.67 1.55 10.58
N ASN A 30 18.55 0.94 10.96
CA ASN A 30 17.76 0.06 10.09
C ASN A 30 16.70 0.83 9.30
N GLY A 31 16.71 2.17 9.30
CA GLY A 31 15.78 2.96 8.48
C GLY A 31 15.88 2.60 7.00
N TYR A 32 14.73 2.45 6.36
CA TYR A 32 14.58 2.06 4.95
C TYR A 32 15.21 0.70 4.61
N MET A 33 15.34 -0.19 5.58
CA MET A 33 15.84 -1.54 5.34
C MET A 33 14.86 -2.30 4.44
N LEU A 34 15.37 -2.88 3.37
CA LEU A 34 14.61 -3.76 2.48
C LEU A 34 14.19 -5.02 3.23
N GLN A 35 12.93 -5.38 3.08
CA GLN A 35 12.30 -6.56 3.65
C GLN A 35 11.56 -7.30 2.55
N GLU A 36 11.50 -8.62 2.68
CA GLU A 36 10.84 -9.51 1.75
C GLU A 36 9.79 -10.31 2.51
N THR A 37 8.62 -10.48 1.91
CA THR A 37 7.53 -11.26 2.50
C THR A 37 6.84 -12.06 1.42
N ALA A 38 6.97 -13.38 1.49
CA ALA A 38 6.18 -14.29 0.66
C ALA A 38 4.71 -14.24 1.11
N LEU A 39 3.79 -14.17 0.16
CA LEU A 39 2.35 -14.18 0.42
C LEU A 39 1.72 -15.36 -0.32
N ASN A 40 1.21 -16.33 0.44
CA ASN A 40 0.39 -17.42 -0.07
C ASN A 40 -1.09 -17.05 -0.06
N GLU A 41 -1.94 -17.92 -0.60
CA GLU A 41 -3.39 -17.74 -0.53
C GLU A 41 -3.86 -17.57 0.93
N GLY A 42 -4.58 -16.48 1.19
CA GLY A 42 -5.10 -16.13 2.51
C GLY A 42 -4.14 -15.34 3.39
N ASP A 43 -2.83 -15.28 3.05
CA ASP A 43 -1.87 -14.44 3.77
C ASP A 43 -2.21 -12.96 3.54
N MET A 44 -2.14 -12.18 4.62
CA MET A 44 -2.38 -10.74 4.58
C MET A 44 -1.22 -10.01 5.26
N ILE A 45 -0.73 -8.97 4.59
CA ILE A 45 0.15 -7.97 5.19
C ILE A 45 -0.44 -6.58 5.00
N GLN A 46 -0.25 -5.73 6.01
CA GLN A 46 -0.74 -4.37 6.04
C GLN A 46 0.36 -3.40 6.45
N PHE A 47 0.32 -2.22 5.86
CA PHE A 47 1.24 -1.13 6.13
C PHE A 47 0.45 0.12 6.50
N VAL A 48 0.90 0.78 7.56
CA VAL A 48 0.37 2.06 8.01
C VAL A 48 1.55 2.90 8.49
N THR A 49 1.48 4.20 8.26
CA THR A 49 2.51 5.12 8.76
C THR A 49 2.11 5.76 10.08
N ASN A 50 3.11 6.28 10.79
CA ASN A 50 2.93 6.90 12.10
C ASN A 50 2.94 8.44 12.02
N GLY A 51 2.29 9.06 13.00
CA GLY A 51 2.45 10.50 13.27
C GLY A 51 2.04 11.42 12.13
N GLY A 52 1.22 10.97 11.19
CA GLY A 52 0.80 11.76 10.03
C GLY A 52 1.88 11.97 8.97
N ARG A 53 3.00 11.23 9.03
CA ARG A 53 4.12 11.33 8.08
C ARG A 53 4.02 10.21 7.04
N PRO A 54 4.51 10.43 5.81
CA PRO A 54 4.34 9.46 4.73
C PRO A 54 5.36 8.31 4.76
N CYS A 55 6.40 8.40 5.59
CA CYS A 55 7.48 7.41 5.63
C CYS A 55 7.78 6.86 7.03
N ASP A 56 7.07 7.29 8.08
CA ASP A 56 7.39 6.89 9.46
C ASP A 56 6.83 5.50 9.76
N GLY A 57 7.69 4.50 9.93
CA GLY A 57 7.34 3.09 10.20
C GLY A 57 6.89 2.26 8.98
N ALA A 58 6.73 2.87 7.81
CA ALA A 58 6.51 2.18 6.53
C ALA A 58 6.89 3.10 5.36
N PHE A 59 7.41 2.53 4.27
CA PHE A 59 7.75 3.28 3.06
C PHE A 59 6.65 3.13 1.99
N PRO A 60 6.23 4.20 1.28
CA PRO A 60 5.11 4.16 0.33
C PRO A 60 5.51 3.59 -1.05
N TYR A 61 6.42 2.61 -1.08
CA TYR A 61 6.88 1.95 -2.29
C TYR A 61 6.98 0.45 -2.06
N PHE A 62 6.42 -0.31 -2.99
CA PHE A 62 6.34 -1.75 -2.96
C PHE A 62 6.74 -2.32 -4.30
N HIS A 63 7.47 -3.43 -4.30
CA HIS A 63 7.76 -4.18 -5.51
C HIS A 63 7.22 -5.60 -5.33
N LEU A 64 6.25 -5.96 -6.17
CA LEU A 64 5.63 -7.27 -6.20
C LEU A 64 6.38 -8.10 -7.22
N LEU A 65 6.96 -9.20 -6.79
CA LEU A 65 7.62 -10.16 -7.65
C LEU A 65 6.78 -11.41 -7.77
N PHE A 66 6.59 -11.86 -9.01
CA PHE A 66 5.95 -13.11 -9.35
C PHE A 66 6.87 -13.93 -10.25
N ASP A 67 6.48 -15.16 -10.56
CA ASP A 67 7.18 -15.97 -11.54
C ASP A 67 7.17 -15.31 -12.93
N GLY A 68 8.31 -14.75 -13.34
CA GLY A 68 8.54 -14.21 -14.68
C GLY A 68 7.99 -12.80 -14.94
N CYS A 69 7.38 -12.15 -13.95
CA CYS A 69 6.95 -10.75 -14.03
C CYS A 69 7.06 -10.04 -12.67
N GLY A 70 6.97 -8.72 -12.69
CA GLY A 70 6.94 -7.90 -11.49
C GLY A 70 6.01 -6.71 -11.66
N MET A 71 5.73 -6.03 -10.56
CA MET A 71 5.02 -4.75 -10.59
C MET A 71 5.45 -3.88 -9.42
N ASN A 72 5.77 -2.63 -9.71
CA ASN A 72 6.01 -1.61 -8.71
C ASN A 72 4.73 -0.86 -8.38
N ILE A 73 4.52 -0.55 -7.10
CA ILE A 73 3.41 0.27 -6.62
C ILE A 73 3.96 1.37 -5.72
N ALA A 74 3.55 2.60 -6.00
CA ALA A 74 3.90 3.77 -5.18
C ALA A 74 2.63 4.51 -4.73
N ILE A 75 2.62 4.95 -3.48
CA ILE A 75 1.53 5.75 -2.89
C ILE A 75 2.01 7.21 -2.78
N GLY A 76 1.53 8.07 -3.67
CA GLY A 76 1.79 9.50 -3.61
C GLY A 76 0.82 10.20 -2.66
N TRP A 77 1.20 10.31 -1.39
CA TRP A 77 0.46 11.05 -0.37
C TRP A 77 1.42 11.68 0.66
N PRO A 78 1.27 12.96 1.04
CA PRO A 78 2.20 13.62 1.97
C PRO A 78 1.88 13.35 3.45
N ALA A 79 0.85 12.54 3.74
CA ALA A 79 0.36 12.29 5.09
C ALA A 79 0.12 10.79 5.32
N GLN A 80 -0.66 10.44 6.34
CA GLN A 80 -0.93 9.05 6.72
C GLN A 80 -1.69 8.31 5.62
N TRP A 81 -1.13 7.16 5.22
CA TRP A 81 -1.72 6.25 4.26
C TRP A 81 -1.76 4.85 4.85
N TRP A 82 -2.55 4.00 4.21
CA TRP A 82 -2.67 2.60 4.53
C TRP A 82 -2.62 1.78 3.23
N ALA A 83 -2.00 0.61 3.30
CA ALA A 83 -2.00 -0.36 2.22
C ALA A 83 -2.20 -1.78 2.79
N SER A 84 -2.85 -2.63 2.02
CA SER A 84 -3.04 -4.05 2.32
C SER A 84 -2.83 -4.88 1.07
N PHE A 85 -2.10 -5.97 1.26
CA PHE A 85 -1.83 -6.98 0.25
C PHE A 85 -2.36 -8.30 0.80
N VAL A 86 -3.24 -8.95 0.04
CA VAL A 86 -3.83 -10.24 0.40
C VAL A 86 -3.52 -11.22 -0.71
N GLY A 87 -2.72 -12.24 -0.40
CA GLY A 87 -2.46 -13.34 -1.33
C GLY A 87 -3.74 -14.10 -1.62
N ILE A 88 -3.94 -14.46 -2.89
CA ILE A 88 -5.07 -15.26 -3.38
C ILE A 88 -4.52 -16.38 -4.25
N GLU A 89 -5.34 -17.39 -4.57
CA GLU A 89 -4.93 -18.59 -5.31
C GLU A 89 -4.03 -18.28 -6.53
N GLU A 90 -4.41 -17.28 -7.33
CA GLU A 90 -3.61 -16.78 -8.45
C GLU A 90 -3.39 -15.28 -8.34
N GLY A 91 -2.57 -14.85 -7.39
CA GLY A 91 -2.02 -13.49 -7.34
C GLY A 91 -2.29 -12.77 -6.03
N VAL A 92 -2.68 -11.49 -6.12
CA VAL A 92 -2.87 -10.62 -4.94
C VAL A 92 -3.97 -9.60 -5.14
N CYS A 93 -4.73 -9.39 -4.07
CA CYS A 93 -5.62 -8.25 -3.92
C CYS A 93 -4.91 -7.12 -3.18
N ILE A 94 -4.93 -5.93 -3.77
CA ILE A 94 -4.24 -4.76 -3.26
C ILE A 94 -5.27 -3.67 -2.99
N LYS A 95 -5.26 -3.17 -1.76
CA LYS A 95 -6.02 -2.00 -1.36
C LYS A 95 -5.09 -0.96 -0.78
N ALA A 96 -5.26 0.30 -1.15
CA ALA A 96 -4.53 1.39 -0.51
C ALA A 96 -5.30 2.71 -0.59
N GLY A 97 -5.03 3.60 0.36
CA GLY A 97 -5.71 4.89 0.48
C GLY A 97 -5.22 5.69 1.67
N GLN A 98 -5.98 6.73 2.03
CA GLN A 98 -5.80 7.39 3.33
C GLN A 98 -6.20 6.41 4.44
N GLU A 99 -5.43 6.34 5.52
CA GLU A 99 -5.68 5.36 6.60
C GLU A 99 -7.06 5.54 7.25
N LYS A 100 -7.47 6.79 7.51
CA LYS A 100 -8.75 7.09 8.16
C LYS A 100 -9.54 8.07 7.32
N THR A 101 -10.76 7.67 6.94
CA THR A 101 -11.72 8.58 6.28
C THR A 101 -13.07 8.50 7.00
N ASN A 102 -13.56 9.65 7.45
CA ASN A 102 -14.91 9.84 7.98
C ASN A 102 -15.36 11.27 7.69
N ILE A 103 -15.65 11.51 6.42
CA ILE A 103 -15.71 12.85 5.83
C ILE A 103 -17.15 13.20 5.50
N LYS A 104 -17.53 14.45 5.74
CA LYS A 104 -18.78 15.03 5.25
C LYS A 104 -18.43 16.07 4.20
N LEU A 105 -18.87 15.85 2.97
CA LEU A 105 -18.80 16.85 1.91
C LEU A 105 -20.15 17.56 1.83
N MET A 106 -20.11 18.88 1.81
CA MET A 106 -21.26 19.75 1.56
C MET A 106 -21.51 19.89 0.05
N PRO A 107 -22.69 20.37 -0.39
CA PRO A 107 -22.97 20.57 -1.80
C PRO A 107 -21.89 21.43 -2.47
N GLY A 108 -21.27 20.91 -3.54
CA GLY A 108 -20.19 21.56 -4.28
C GLY A 108 -18.76 21.28 -3.78
N GLU A 109 -18.59 20.62 -2.64
CA GLU A 109 -17.26 20.22 -2.15
C GLU A 109 -16.74 18.97 -2.86
N SER A 110 -15.42 18.88 -3.00
CA SER A 110 -14.71 17.72 -3.52
C SER A 110 -13.44 17.46 -2.71
N ILE A 111 -12.96 16.21 -2.77
CA ILE A 111 -11.73 15.78 -2.12
C ILE A 111 -10.89 14.97 -3.10
N ARG A 112 -9.57 15.01 -2.94
CA ARG A 112 -8.64 14.14 -3.66
C ARG A 112 -8.16 13.01 -2.76
N THR A 113 -8.08 11.82 -3.33
CA THR A 113 -7.46 10.65 -2.72
C THR A 113 -5.95 10.66 -2.95
N PRO A 114 -5.18 9.77 -2.30
CA PRO A 114 -3.81 9.48 -2.71
C PRO A 114 -3.71 9.21 -4.20
N SER A 115 -2.58 9.63 -4.79
CA SER A 115 -2.22 9.23 -6.15
C SER A 115 -1.54 7.87 -6.11
N MET A 116 -1.77 7.05 -7.13
CA MET A 116 -1.21 5.71 -7.24
C MET A 116 -0.31 5.63 -8.47
N GLY A 117 0.97 5.34 -8.26
CA GLY A 117 1.90 4.97 -9.33
C GLY A 117 1.91 3.45 -9.50
N ARG A 118 1.93 2.98 -10.75
CA ARG A 118 2.11 1.56 -11.10
C ARG A 118 3.02 1.45 -12.31
N GLU A 119 3.98 0.52 -12.26
CA GLU A 119 4.93 0.24 -13.34
C GLU A 119 5.19 -1.27 -13.40
N TYR A 120 5.31 -1.84 -14.60
CA TYR A 120 5.44 -3.29 -14.87
C TYR A 120 6.85 -3.67 -15.28
#